data_AF-A0A418AY22-F1
#
_entry.id   AF-A0A418AY22-F1
#
_cell.length_a   1.000
_cell.length_b   1.000
_cell.length_c   1.000
_cell.angle_alpha   90.00
_cell.angle_beta   90.00
_cell.angle_gamma   90.00
#
_symmetry.space_group_name_H-M   'P 1'
#
loop_
_entity.id
_entity.type
_entity.pdbx_description
1 polymer ?
#
loop_
_entity_poly.entity_id
_entity_poly.type
_entity_poly.pdbx_seq_one_letter_code
_entity_poly.pdbx_strand_id
1 'polypeptide(L)'
;MSEVEETLERIKNHKGVEGYVIADKNGSVLRRHPHMDPANAERYSTYMKELTTKARGVVRDLNPKVQHILLAYLDRHHIMARCVE
;
A
#
# COMPACT_ATOMS: atom_id res chain seq x y z
N MET A 1 -12.97 -18.45 0.47
CA MET A 1 -12.49 -17.19 -0.13
C MET A 1 -11.05 -17.00 0.29
N SER A 2 -10.15 -16.50 -0.57
CA SER A 2 -8.77 -16.26 -0.17
C SER A 2 -8.70 -15.09 0.83
N GLU A 3 -7.79 -15.17 1.81
CA GLU A 3 -7.57 -14.14 2.84
C GLU A 3 -7.43 -12.72 2.25
N VAL A 4 -6.83 -12.62 1.07
CA VAL A 4 -6.64 -11.37 0.32
C VAL A 4 -7.98 -10.76 -0.10
N GLU A 5 -8.91 -11.59 -0.55
CA GLU A 5 -10.21 -11.13 -1.04
C GLU A 5 -11.10 -10.66 0.13
N GLU A 6 -11.06 -11.37 1.26
CA GLU A 6 -11.76 -10.98 2.49
C GLU A 6 -11.20 -9.67 3.07
N THR A 7 -9.87 -9.53 3.09
CA THR A 7 -9.22 -8.29 3.53
C THR A 7 -9.58 -7.13 2.62
N LEU A 8 -9.60 -7.37 1.30
CA LEU A 8 -9.99 -6.36 0.33
C LEU A 8 -11.45 -5.94 0.50
N GLU A 9 -12.35 -6.89 0.76
CA GLU A 9 -13.77 -6.63 1.01
C GLU A 9 -13.97 -5.82 2.29
N ARG A 10 -13.22 -6.11 3.36
CA ARG A 10 -13.19 -5.28 4.58
C ARG A 10 -12.72 -3.85 4.33
N ILE A 11 -11.70 -3.65 3.49
CA ILE A 11 -11.18 -2.32 3.16
C ILE A 11 -12.20 -1.55 2.31
N LYS A 12 -12.79 -2.20 1.31
CA LYS A 12 -13.83 -1.59 0.45
C LYS A 12 -15.07 -1.15 1.24
N ASN A 13 -15.49 -1.97 2.21
CA ASN A 13 -16.69 -1.70 3.00
C ASN A 13 -16.44 -0.71 4.17
N HIS A 14 -15.20 -0.24 4.36
CA HIS A 14 -14.89 0.70 5.42
C HIS A 14 -15.29 2.13 5.03
N LYS A 15 -16.05 2.80 5.91
CA LYS A 15 -16.49 4.18 5.68
C LYS A 15 -15.28 5.12 5.64
N GLY A 16 -15.19 5.92 4.57
CA GLY A 16 -14.10 6.89 4.37
C GLY A 16 -12.96 6.40 3.48
N VAL A 17 -13.00 5.16 2.97
CA VAL A 17 -12.05 4.68 1.96
C VAL A 17 -12.47 5.21 0.59
N GLU A 18 -11.67 6.12 0.04
CA GLU A 18 -11.92 6.70 -1.29
C GLU A 18 -11.41 5.81 -2.44
N GLY A 19 -10.44 4.94 -2.16
CA GLY A 19 -9.88 4.03 -3.14
C GLY A 19 -8.84 3.08 -2.55
N TYR A 20 -8.48 2.07 -3.33
CA TYR A 20 -7.42 1.11 -3.03
C TYR A 20 -6.58 0.87 -4.28
N VAL A 21 -5.30 0.56 -4.07
CA VAL A 21 -4.37 0.14 -5.10
C VAL A 21 -3.60 -1.06 -4.56
N ILE A 22 -3.58 -2.15 -5.33
CA ILE A 22 -2.78 -3.33 -5.07
C ILE A 22 -1.67 -3.35 -6.11
N ALA A 23 -0.43 -3.34 -5.64
CA ALA A 23 0.76 -3.38 -6.49
C ALA A 23 1.63 -4.58 -6.12
N ASP A 24 2.36 -5.07 -7.11
CA ASP A 24 3.39 -6.09 -6.92
C ASP A 24 4.67 -5.48 -6.32
N LYS A 25 5.59 -6.32 -5.83
CA LYS A 25 6.93 -5.95 -5.32
C LYS A 25 7.74 -5.13 -6.33
N ASN A 26 7.45 -5.30 -7.62
CA ASN A 26 8.09 -4.56 -8.70
C ASN A 26 7.56 -3.12 -8.86
N GLY A 27 6.41 -2.80 -8.26
CA GLY A 27 5.73 -1.51 -8.41
C GLY A 27 4.64 -1.51 -9.50
N SER A 28 4.40 -2.64 -10.14
CA SER A 28 3.32 -2.77 -11.13
C SER A 28 1.96 -2.90 -10.46
N VAL A 29 0.96 -2.16 -10.95
CA VAL A 29 -0.40 -2.19 -10.40
C VAL A 29 -1.12 -3.47 -10.84
N LEU A 30 -1.53 -4.30 -9.88
CA LEU A 30 -2.30 -5.52 -10.11
C LEU A 30 -3.80 -5.25 -10.11
N ARG A 31 -4.27 -4.45 -9.15
CA ARG A 31 -5.68 -4.02 -9.05
C ARG A 31 -5.76 -2.58 -8.59
N ARG A 32 -6.75 -1.85 -9.08
CA ARG A 32 -7.05 -0.48 -8.65
C ARG A 32 -8.54 -0.32 -8.40
N HIS A 33 -8.88 0.75 -7.70
CA HIS A 33 -10.26 1.19 -7.62
C HIS A 33 -10.76 1.62 -9.01
N PRO A 34 -12.01 1.27 -9.41
CA PRO A 34 -12.53 1.55 -10.75
C PRO A 34 -12.49 3.03 -11.13
N HIS A 35 -12.72 3.91 -10.15
CA HIS A 35 -12.78 5.36 -10.32
C HIS A 35 -11.41 6.05 -10.26
N MET A 36 -10.32 5.30 -10.05
CA MET A 36 -8.97 5.87 -10.00
C MET A 36 -8.31 5.80 -11.37
N ASP A 37 -7.75 6.92 -11.82
CA ASP A 37 -6.99 6.99 -13.08
C ASP A 37 -5.76 6.06 -13.06
N PRO A 38 -5.52 5.28 -14.13
CA PRO A 38 -4.40 4.34 -14.19
C PRO A 38 -3.04 5.01 -14.02
N ALA A 39 -2.81 6.19 -14.58
CA ALA A 39 -1.52 6.89 -14.47
C ALA A 39 -1.24 7.35 -13.04
N ASN A 40 -2.30 7.74 -12.31
CA ASN A 40 -2.18 8.04 -10.88
C ASN A 40 -1.88 6.80 -10.04
N ALA A 41 -2.53 5.67 -10.34
CA ALA A 41 -2.27 4.41 -9.64
C ALA A 41 -0.82 3.93 -9.81
N GLU A 42 -0.25 4.04 -11.01
CA GLU A 42 1.16 3.70 -11.29
C GLU A 42 2.14 4.65 -10.60
N ARG A 43 1.81 5.95 -10.52
CA ARG A 43 2.59 6.90 -9.74
C ARG A 43 2.59 6.55 -8.26
N TYR A 44 1.42 6.26 -7.69
CA TYR A 44 1.31 5.89 -6.28
C TYR A 44 2.07 4.59 -5.97
N SER A 45 1.97 3.56 -6.82
CA SER A 45 2.73 2.32 -6.60
C SER A 45 4.24 2.55 -6.64
N THR A 46 4.72 3.37 -7.57
CA THR A 46 6.15 3.70 -7.70
C THR A 46 6.66 4.46 -6.48
N TYR A 47 5.99 5.55 -6.08
CA TYR A 47 6.41 6.35 -4.92
C TYR A 47 6.32 5.57 -3.60
N MET A 48 5.25 4.78 -3.41
CA MET A 48 5.10 3.96 -2.21
C MET A 48 6.17 2.87 -2.12
N LYS A 49 6.57 2.28 -3.24
CA LYS A 49 7.67 1.31 -3.29
C LYS A 49 8.99 1.94 -2.85
N GLU A 50 9.33 3.12 -3.38
CA GLU A 50 10.56 3.83 -3.01
C GLU A 50 10.57 4.20 -1.52
N LEU A 51 9.46 4.73 -1.01
CA LEU A 51 9.30 5.06 0.40
C LEU A 51 9.45 3.83 1.29
N THR A 52 8.81 2.72 0.92
CA THR A 52 8.91 1.47 1.67
C THR A 52 10.33 0.93 1.67
N THR A 53 11.03 0.99 0.53
CA THR A 53 12.41 0.51 0.44
C THR A 53 13.33 1.31 1.35
N LYS A 54 13.19 2.64 1.35
CA LYS A 54 13.95 3.55 2.24
C LYS A 54 13.61 3.32 3.71
N ALA A 55 12.32 3.27 4.04
CA ALA A 55 11.84 3.04 5.40
C ALA A 55 12.29 1.68 5.95
N ARG A 56 12.26 0.63 5.12
CA ARG A 56 12.77 -0.70 5.47
C ARG A 56 14.26 -0.69 5.78
N GLY A 57 15.07 0.08 5.05
CA GLY A 57 16.49 0.29 5.38
C GLY A 57 16.65 0.83 6.80
N VAL A 58 16.02 1.99 7.07
CA VAL A 58 16.10 2.66 8.38
C VAL A 58 15.57 1.78 9.52
N VAL A 59 14.44 1.10 9.32
CA VAL A 59 13.84 0.24 10.35
C VAL A 59 14.72 -0.99 10.62
N ARG A 60 15.36 -1.57 9.60
CA ARG A 60 16.29 -2.70 9.78
C ARG A 60 17.56 -2.28 10.51
N ASP A 61 18.06 -1.09 10.23
CA ASP A 61 19.22 -0.52 10.93
C ASP A 61 18.90 -0.28 12.41
N LEU A 62 17.68 0.16 12.73
CA LEU A 62 17.24 0.38 14.11
C LEU A 62 16.92 -0.95 14.85
N ASN A 63 16.20 -1.86 14.19
CA ASN A 63 15.83 -3.15 14.75
C ASN A 63 15.69 -4.22 13.66
N PRO A 64 16.65 -5.15 13.54
CA PRO A 64 16.64 -6.17 12.49
C PRO A 64 15.52 -7.22 12.64
N LYS A 65 14.81 -7.24 13.78
CA LYS A 65 13.70 -8.19 14.01
C LYS A 65 12.36 -7.70 13.46
N VAL A 66 12.26 -6.44 13.01
CA VAL A 66 11.00 -5.91 12.48
C VAL A 66 10.79 -6.43 11.05
N GLN A 67 9.82 -7.34 10.89
CA GLN A 67 9.51 -7.99 9.61
C GLN A 67 8.46 -7.22 8.79
N HIS A 68 7.53 -6.54 9.47
CA HIS A 68 6.42 -5.84 8.83
C HIS A 68 6.43 -4.35 9.18
N ILE A 69 6.23 -3.52 8.16
CA ILE A 69 6.16 -2.07 8.30
C ILE A 69 4.83 -1.62 7.70
N LEU A 70 4.08 -0.84 8.48
CA LEU A 70 2.90 -0.12 8.01
C LEU A 70 3.31 1.35 7.81
N LEU A 71 3.16 1.85 6.59
CA LEU A 71 3.40 3.26 6.27
C LEU A 71 2.06 3.96 6.11
N ALA A 72 1.87 5.05 6.85
CA ALA A 72 0.69 5.89 6.75
C ALA A 72 1.11 7.33 6.43
N TYR A 73 0.58 7.89 5.35
CA TYR A 73 0.74 9.29 4.99
C TYR A 73 -0.57 10.02 5.29
N LEU A 74 -0.51 10.96 6.23
CA LEU A 74 -1.66 11.68 6.77
C LEU A 74 -1.58 13.15 6.31
N ASP A 75 -2.09 13.42 5.11
CA ASP A 75 -2.27 14.78 4.60
C ASP A 75 -3.78 15.00 4.31
N ARG A 76 -4.16 15.56 3.15
CA ARG A 76 -5.59 15.68 2.76
C ARG A 76 -6.27 14.35 2.48
N HIS A 77 -5.53 13.37 1.99
CA HIS A 77 -5.99 12.00 1.79
C HIS A 77 -5.14 11.07 2.66
N HIS A 78 -5.78 10.22 3.47
CA HIS A 78 -5.08 9.23 4.27
C HIS A 78 -4.66 8.06 3.37
N ILE A 79 -3.37 7.96 3.08
CA ILE A 79 -2.82 6.87 2.27
C ILE A 79 -2.15 5.87 3.21
N MET A 80 -2.66 4.64 3.23
CA MET A 80 -2.07 3.55 4.00
C MET A 80 -1.46 2.51 3.05
N ALA A 81 -0.18 2.22 3.25
CA ALA A 81 0.55 1.19 2.53
C ALA A 81 1.01 0.11 3.52
N ARG A 82 0.55 -1.12 3.29
CA ARG A 82 1.03 -2.32 3.98
C ARG A 82 1.81 -3.17 2.98
N CYS A 83 3.09 -3.40 3.26
CA CYS A 83 3.86 -4.37 2.50
C CYS A 83 3.70 -5.77 3.12
N VAL A 84 3.24 -6.70 2.29
CA VAL A 84 3.17 -8.13 2.61
C VAL A 84 4.31 -8.80 1.84
N GLU A 85 5.12 -9.60 2.53
CA GLU A 85 6.18 -10.41 1.90
C GLU A 85 5.67 -11.76 1.42
#